data_AF-A0A2D6J108-F1
#
_entry.id   AF-A0A2D6J108-F1
#
_cell.length_a   1.000
_cell.length_b   1.000
_cell.length_c   1.000
_cell.angle_alpha   90.00
_cell.angle_beta   90.00
_cell.angle_gamma   90.00
#
_symmetry.space_group_name_H-M   'P 1'
#
loop_
_entity.id
_entity.type
_entity.pdbx_description
1 polymer ?
#
loop_
_entity_poly.entity_id
_entity_poly.type
_entity_poly.pdbx_seq_one_letter_code
_entity_poly.pdbx_strand_id
1 'polypeptide(L)'
;MKRIKIEAAKCVGCRLCEIACSLQHSESKVNPQISRIRVFREGDLILPMIAGPYTEAMCNSKHTAIIDGHEYDACIFCRASCPARPIFKEPGLDTPLKCDFCGEPPDPQCVKVCPSAALTLVDEEEGISWKP
;
A
#
# COMPACT_ATOMS: atom_id res chain seq x y z
N MET A 1 9.81 9.44 -13.94
CA MET A 1 9.44 8.09 -13.46
C MET A 1 7.91 7.99 -13.34
N LYS A 2 7.30 6.80 -13.40
CA LYS A 2 5.85 6.65 -13.13
C LYS A 2 5.58 6.59 -11.62
N ARG A 3 4.43 7.08 -11.17
CA ARG A 3 3.97 7.03 -9.76
C ARG A 3 2.53 6.60 -9.68
N ILE A 4 2.16 5.95 -8.58
CA ILE A 4 0.75 5.72 -8.24
C ILE A 4 0.32 6.82 -7.26
N LYS A 5 -0.58 7.70 -7.70
CA LYS A 5 -1.23 8.70 -6.87
C LYS A 5 -2.39 8.04 -6.13
N ILE A 6 -2.45 8.27 -4.82
CA ILE A 6 -3.47 7.71 -3.92
C ILE A 6 -4.28 8.85 -3.32
N GLU A 7 -5.53 8.97 -3.74
CA GLU A 7 -6.49 9.93 -3.19
C GLU A 7 -7.35 9.24 -2.14
N ALA A 8 -6.87 9.18 -0.89
CA ALA A 8 -7.51 8.44 0.21
C ALA A 8 -8.99 8.82 0.42
N ALA A 9 -9.34 10.11 0.25
CA ALA A 9 -10.70 10.60 0.35
C ALA A 9 -11.68 9.98 -0.67
N LYS A 10 -11.18 9.48 -1.82
CA LYS A 10 -12.00 8.76 -2.81
C LYS A 10 -12.08 7.26 -2.50
N CYS A 11 -11.30 6.73 -1.57
CA CYS A 11 -11.28 5.30 -1.30
C CYS A 11 -12.52 4.88 -0.49
N VAL A 12 -13.30 3.95 -1.05
CA VAL A 12 -14.49 3.39 -0.38
C VAL A 12 -14.21 2.10 0.39
N GLY A 13 -12.95 1.68 0.48
CA GLY A 13 -12.55 0.50 1.25
C GLY A 13 -13.00 -0.84 0.66
N CYS A 14 -13.31 -0.92 -0.65
CA CYS A 14 -13.80 -2.14 -1.30
C CYS A 14 -12.76 -3.27 -1.42
N ARG A 15 -11.46 -2.97 -1.25
CA ARG A 15 -10.33 -3.92 -1.31
C ARG A 15 -10.19 -4.70 -2.64
N LEU A 16 -10.84 -4.26 -3.72
CA LEU A 16 -10.66 -4.82 -5.07
C LEU A 16 -9.19 -4.76 -5.52
N CYS A 17 -8.48 -3.70 -5.14
CA CYS A 17 -7.04 -3.57 -5.39
C CYS A 17 -6.22 -4.68 -4.71
N GLU A 18 -6.63 -5.15 -3.53
CA GLU A 18 -5.93 -6.24 -2.84
C GLU A 18 -6.14 -7.56 -3.58
N ILE A 19 -7.39 -7.83 -3.98
CA ILE A 19 -7.81 -9.02 -4.72
C ILE A 19 -7.08 -9.09 -6.06
N ALA A 20 -7.16 -8.03 -6.87
CA ALA A 20 -6.54 -7.98 -8.18
C ALA A 20 -5.02 -8.13 -8.10
N CYS A 21 -4.38 -7.49 -7.12
CA CYS A 21 -2.94 -7.66 -6.92
C CYS A 21 -2.58 -9.08 -6.46
N SER A 22 -3.37 -9.73 -5.60
CA SER A 22 -3.10 -11.12 -5.21
C SER A 22 -3.25 -12.10 -6.38
N LEU A 23 -4.26 -11.89 -7.23
CA LEU A 23 -4.49 -12.69 -8.44
C LEU A 23 -3.38 -12.51 -9.48
N GLN A 24 -2.89 -11.28 -9.65
CA GLN A 24 -1.78 -11.00 -10.57
C GLN A 24 -0.49 -11.74 -10.19
N HIS A 25 -0.31 -12.08 -8.91
CA HIS A 25 0.92 -12.65 -8.39
C HIS A 25 0.75 -14.05 -7.81
N SER A 26 -0.34 -14.74 -8.15
CA SER A 26 -0.56 -16.12 -7.79
C SER A 26 -1.16 -16.88 -8.97
N GLU A 27 -0.89 -18.18 -9.04
CA GLU A 27 -1.47 -19.06 -10.06
C GLU A 27 -2.93 -19.38 -9.71
N SER A 28 -3.81 -18.36 -9.82
CA SER A 28 -5.27 -18.44 -9.64
C SER A 28 -5.78 -18.57 -8.20
N LYS A 29 -5.03 -18.04 -7.20
CA LYS A 29 -5.47 -18.01 -5.80
C LYS A 29 -5.73 -16.57 -5.34
N VAL A 30 -6.97 -16.26 -5.00
CA VAL A 30 -7.27 -14.99 -4.30
C VAL A 30 -6.81 -15.11 -2.85
N ASN A 31 -5.76 -14.37 -2.50
CA ASN A 31 -5.32 -14.27 -1.12
C ASN A 31 -4.88 -12.82 -0.83
N PRO A 32 -5.75 -11.99 -0.23
CA PRO A 32 -5.40 -10.60 0.07
C PRO A 32 -4.17 -10.44 0.98
N GLN A 33 -3.77 -11.47 1.72
CA GLN A 33 -2.57 -11.39 2.57
C GLN A 33 -1.26 -11.35 1.77
N ILE A 34 -1.22 -11.93 0.57
CA ILE A 34 -0.06 -11.84 -0.34
C ILE A 34 -0.10 -10.59 -1.24
N SER A 35 -1.09 -9.72 -1.03
CA SER A 35 -1.23 -8.52 -1.84
C SER A 35 -0.13 -7.50 -1.54
N ARG A 36 0.44 -6.93 -2.60
CA ARG A 36 1.46 -5.87 -2.55
C ARG A 36 0.85 -4.47 -2.38
N ILE A 37 -0.46 -4.38 -2.22
CA ILE A 37 -1.19 -3.20 -1.76
C ILE A 37 -2.16 -3.63 -0.67
N ARG A 38 -2.27 -2.85 0.41
CA ARG A 38 -3.15 -3.15 1.55
C ARG A 38 -3.97 -1.92 1.89
N VAL A 39 -5.26 -2.09 2.11
CA VAL A 39 -6.17 -1.02 2.55
C VAL A 39 -6.25 -1.06 4.06
N PHE A 40 -5.73 -0.02 4.71
CA PHE A 40 -5.86 0.20 6.14
C PHE A 40 -7.13 0.99 6.43
N ARG A 41 -7.78 0.64 7.54
CA ARG A 41 -8.93 1.36 8.06
C ARG A 41 -8.69 1.67 9.53
N GLU A 42 -8.60 2.94 9.86
CA GLU A 42 -8.41 3.44 11.23
C GLU A 42 -9.35 4.62 11.43
N GLY A 43 -10.37 4.46 12.28
CA GLY A 43 -11.48 5.42 12.35
C GLY A 43 -12.12 5.67 10.97
N ASP A 44 -12.15 6.94 10.57
CA ASP A 44 -12.67 7.40 9.27
C ASP A 44 -11.63 7.37 8.14
N LEU A 45 -10.36 7.10 8.45
CA LEU A 45 -9.30 7.01 7.45
C LEU A 45 -9.35 5.66 6.74
N ILE A 46 -9.56 5.69 5.42
CA ILE A 46 -9.39 4.53 4.53
C ILE A 46 -8.18 4.80 3.63
N LEU A 47 -7.08 4.10 3.89
CA LEU A 47 -5.79 4.37 3.25
C LEU A 47 -5.24 3.13 2.53
N PRO A 48 -5.27 3.11 1.19
CA PRO A 48 -4.48 2.16 0.41
C PRO A 48 -2.99 2.46 0.54
N MET A 49 -2.21 1.43 0.87
CA MET A 49 -0.76 1.52 1.05
C MET A 49 -0.06 0.45 0.24
N ILE A 50 0.94 0.86 -0.55
CA ILE A 50 1.67 -0.02 -1.46
C ILE A 50 2.96 -0.49 -0.79
N ALA A 51 3.22 -1.80 -0.85
CA ALA A 51 4.41 -2.43 -0.31
C ALA A 51 5.69 -1.78 -0.85
N GLY A 52 6.58 -1.41 0.07
CA GLY A 52 7.88 -0.82 -0.17
C GLY A 52 9.02 -1.83 -0.01
N PRO A 53 10.25 -1.37 0.26
CA PRO A 53 11.38 -2.26 0.46
C PRO A 53 11.27 -3.05 1.78
N TYR A 54 12.01 -4.14 1.86
CA TYR A 54 12.29 -4.85 3.11
C TYR A 54 13.27 -4.05 3.98
N THR A 55 13.14 -4.21 5.29
CA THR A 55 14.12 -3.74 6.27
C THR A 55 14.44 -4.86 7.26
N GLU A 56 15.72 -4.99 7.62
CA GLU A 56 16.17 -6.02 8.57
C GLU A 56 15.89 -5.66 10.02
N ALA A 57 15.69 -4.38 10.32
CA ALA A 57 15.53 -3.88 11.68
C ALA A 57 14.24 -3.10 11.84
N MET A 58 13.64 -3.18 13.04
CA MET A 58 12.53 -2.33 13.43
C MET A 58 13.03 -1.03 14.07
N CYS A 59 12.21 0.03 14.00
CA CYS A 59 12.50 1.28 14.68
C CYS A 59 12.50 1.08 16.21
N ASN A 60 13.44 1.72 16.88
CA ASN A 60 13.47 1.84 18.35
C ASN A 60 12.36 2.77 18.88
N SER A 61 12.01 3.79 18.10
CA SER A 61 10.97 4.76 18.39
C SER A 61 9.81 4.59 17.42
N LYS A 62 8.74 3.98 17.91
CA LYS A 62 7.43 4.04 17.26
C LYS A 62 6.74 5.29 17.75
N HIS A 63 6.09 6.03 16.87
CA HIS A 63 5.32 7.20 17.26
C HIS A 63 3.87 7.06 16.82
N THR A 64 3.01 7.66 17.62
CA THR A 64 1.62 7.89 17.30
C THR A 64 1.50 9.28 16.70
N ALA A 65 0.77 9.41 15.60
CA ALA A 65 0.48 10.68 14.97
C ALA A 65 -0.94 11.12 15.30
N ILE A 66 -1.12 12.39 15.69
CA ILE A 66 -2.45 13.00 15.81
C ILE A 66 -2.65 13.88 14.57
N ILE A 67 -3.59 13.52 13.71
CA ILE A 67 -3.91 14.25 12.47
C ILE A 67 -5.39 14.56 12.49
N ASP A 68 -5.75 15.84 12.37
CA ASP A 68 -7.13 16.32 12.43
C ASP A 68 -7.91 15.78 13.65
N GLY A 69 -7.24 15.76 14.82
CA GLY A 69 -7.82 15.30 16.08
C GLY A 69 -7.95 13.78 16.23
N HIS A 70 -7.52 12.99 15.23
CA HIS A 70 -7.55 11.53 15.26
C HIS A 70 -6.17 10.95 15.54
N GLU A 71 -6.12 9.94 16.40
CA GLU A 71 -4.90 9.25 16.80
C GLU A 71 -4.63 8.05 15.89
N TYR A 72 -3.42 7.99 15.31
CA TYR A 72 -3.00 6.93 14.39
C TYR A 72 -1.67 6.33 14.82
N ASP A 73 -1.55 5.00 14.82
CA ASP A 73 -0.22 4.35 14.83
C ASP A 73 0.50 4.71 13.52
N ALA A 74 1.58 5.48 13.60
CA ALA A 74 2.27 5.95 12.39
C ALA A 74 2.87 4.80 11.55
N CYS A 75 3.00 3.60 12.13
CA CYS A 75 3.36 2.42 11.37
C CYS A 75 2.37 2.17 10.22
N ILE A 76 1.09 2.55 10.30
CA ILE A 76 0.13 2.35 9.21
C ILE A 76 0.52 3.07 7.91
N PHE A 77 1.26 4.19 8.01
CA PHE A 77 1.76 4.95 6.87
C PHE A 77 3.10 4.43 6.34
N CYS A 78 3.76 3.54 7.07
CA CYS A 78 5.03 2.97 6.64
C CYS A 78 4.81 1.92 5.56
N ARG A 79 5.63 1.95 4.51
CA ARG A 79 5.57 1.00 3.38
C ARG A 79 6.46 -0.24 3.57
N ALA A 80 7.35 -0.24 4.58
CA ALA A 80 8.37 -1.28 4.69
C ALA A 80 7.77 -2.66 5.00
N SER A 81 8.33 -3.71 4.40
CA SER A 81 8.21 -5.06 4.95
C SER A 81 9.13 -5.14 6.18
N CYS A 82 8.55 -4.96 7.36
CA CYS A 82 9.27 -4.69 8.61
C CYS A 82 9.13 -5.87 9.59
N PRO A 83 10.17 -6.25 10.36
CA PRO A 83 10.12 -7.35 11.33
C PRO A 83 9.05 -7.15 12.41
N ALA A 84 8.71 -5.89 12.74
CA ALA A 84 7.73 -5.56 13.78
C ALA A 84 6.28 -5.90 13.41
N ARG A 85 5.98 -6.32 12.18
CA ARG A 85 4.61 -6.52 11.69
C ARG A 85 4.51 -7.58 10.59
N PRO A 86 3.35 -8.24 10.46
CA PRO A 86 3.14 -9.27 9.42
C PRO A 86 2.73 -8.71 8.05
N ILE A 87 2.50 -7.39 7.92
CA ILE A 87 2.06 -6.81 6.65
C ILE A 87 3.21 -6.74 5.63
N PHE A 88 2.86 -6.94 4.35
CA PHE A 88 3.81 -7.03 3.23
C PHE A 88 4.81 -8.20 3.39
N LYS A 89 4.32 -9.34 3.86
CA LYS A 89 5.04 -10.61 3.94
C LYS A 89 4.13 -11.75 3.51
N GLU A 90 4.73 -12.83 3.01
CA GLU A 90 4.02 -14.09 2.78
C GLU A 90 3.40 -14.61 4.10
N PRO A 91 2.15 -15.07 4.12
CA PRO A 91 1.50 -15.56 5.34
C PRO A 91 2.28 -16.72 5.99
N GLY A 92 2.63 -16.56 7.25
CA GLY A 92 3.38 -17.57 8.01
C GLY A 92 4.87 -17.67 7.65
N LEU A 93 5.37 -16.80 6.77
CA LEU A 93 6.77 -16.72 6.38
C LEU A 93 7.29 -15.28 6.58
N ASP A 94 8.60 -15.12 6.69
CA ASP A 94 9.23 -13.79 6.73
C ASP A 94 9.64 -13.28 5.33
N THR A 95 9.23 -13.97 4.28
CA THR A 95 9.51 -13.57 2.89
C THR A 95 8.82 -12.24 2.58
N PRO A 96 9.58 -11.18 2.27
CA PRO A 96 9.02 -9.85 2.06
C PRO A 96 8.32 -9.73 0.72
N LEU A 97 7.21 -9.00 0.71
CA LEU A 97 6.49 -8.61 -0.50
C LEU A 97 6.84 -7.17 -0.84
N LYS A 98 7.12 -6.90 -2.11
CA LYS A 98 7.40 -5.57 -2.65
C LYS A 98 6.61 -5.37 -3.93
N CYS A 99 6.06 -4.17 -4.12
CA CYS A 99 5.39 -3.82 -5.38
C CYS A 99 6.41 -3.71 -6.51
N ASP A 100 6.07 -4.32 -7.64
CA ASP A 100 6.85 -4.38 -8.89
C ASP A 100 6.15 -3.66 -10.04
N PHE A 101 5.15 -2.81 -9.73
CA PHE A 101 4.33 -2.11 -10.73
C PHE A 101 3.59 -3.01 -11.73
N CYS A 102 3.45 -4.30 -11.41
CA CYS A 102 2.93 -5.33 -12.32
C CYS A 102 3.73 -5.43 -13.63
N GLY A 103 5.05 -5.18 -13.56
CA GLY A 103 5.98 -5.36 -14.68
C GLY A 103 6.54 -4.08 -15.25
N GLU A 104 7.33 -4.24 -16.31
CA GLU A 104 7.92 -3.17 -17.10
C GLU A 104 7.57 -3.43 -18.59
N PRO A 105 6.79 -2.55 -19.24
CA PRO A 105 6.27 -1.28 -18.75
C PRO A 105 5.21 -1.44 -17.61
N PRO A 106 5.05 -0.45 -16.72
CA PRO A 106 4.09 -0.51 -15.61
C PRO A 106 2.65 -0.78 -16.07
N ASP A 107 2.03 -1.83 -15.51
CA ASP A 107 0.64 -2.20 -15.78
C ASP A 107 -0.16 -2.54 -14.51
N PRO A 108 -0.26 -1.61 -13.53
CA PRO A 108 -0.76 -1.90 -12.19
C PRO A 108 -2.24 -2.29 -12.20
N GLN A 109 -2.53 -3.55 -11.92
CA GLN A 109 -3.90 -4.08 -11.88
C GLN A 109 -4.75 -3.39 -10.80
N CYS A 110 -4.14 -2.99 -9.68
CA CYS A 110 -4.83 -2.27 -8.61
C CYS A 110 -5.40 -0.91 -9.06
N VAL A 111 -4.74 -0.23 -10.00
CA VAL A 111 -5.23 1.02 -10.60
C VAL A 111 -6.41 0.72 -11.52
N LYS A 112 -6.30 -0.29 -12.39
CA LYS A 112 -7.35 -0.67 -13.36
C LYS A 112 -8.67 -1.04 -12.70
N VAL A 113 -8.62 -1.74 -11.56
CA VAL A 113 -9.84 -2.22 -10.88
C VAL A 113 -10.42 -1.24 -9.86
N CYS A 114 -9.82 -0.06 -9.64
CA CYS A 114 -10.27 0.88 -8.62
C CYS A 114 -11.54 1.63 -9.08
N PRO A 115 -12.73 1.30 -8.56
CA PRO A 115 -13.98 1.84 -9.12
C PRO A 115 -14.17 3.33 -8.79
N SER A 116 -13.59 3.81 -7.69
CA SER A 116 -13.69 5.21 -7.27
C SER A 116 -12.55 6.09 -7.80
N ALA A 117 -11.67 5.52 -8.64
CA ALA A 117 -10.47 6.20 -9.14
C ALA A 117 -9.59 6.80 -8.03
N ALA A 118 -9.58 6.17 -6.85
CA ALA A 118 -8.69 6.56 -5.74
C ALA A 118 -7.22 6.24 -6.02
N LEU A 119 -6.94 5.36 -6.99
CA LEU A 119 -5.60 4.98 -7.44
C LEU A 119 -5.44 5.38 -8.90
N THR A 120 -4.41 6.15 -9.24
CA THR A 120 -4.11 6.57 -10.62
C THR A 120 -2.62 6.47 -10.92
N LEU A 121 -2.27 6.10 -12.15
CA LEU A 121 -0.89 6.08 -12.62
C LEU A 121 -0.57 7.44 -13.25
N VAL A 122 0.40 8.17 -12.71
CA VAL A 122 0.80 9.52 -13.13
C VAL A 122 2.28 9.59 -13.45
N ASP A 123 2.70 10.63 -14.18
CA ASP A 123 4.10 10.95 -14.42
C ASP A 123 4.68 11.80 -13.27
N GLU A 124 5.99 11.67 -13.01
CA GLU A 124 6.66 12.26 -11.84
C GLU A 124 6.60 13.79 -11.74
N GLU A 125 6.41 14.49 -12.86
CA GLU A 125 6.29 15.95 -12.90
C GLU A 125 4.93 16.45 -12.36
N GLU A 126 3.94 15.57 -12.25
CA GLU A 126 2.62 15.89 -11.70
C GLU A 126 2.60 15.69 -10.17
N GLY A 127 3.02 16.73 -9.44
CA GLY A 127 2.34 17.06 -8.19
C GLY A 127 2.99 16.65 -6.87
N ILE A 128 4.26 17.01 -6.64
CA ILE A 128 4.79 17.05 -5.27
C ILE A 128 5.56 18.34 -4.99
N SER A 129 4.94 19.24 -4.22
CA SER A 129 5.63 20.30 -3.50
C SER A 129 6.01 19.80 -2.10
N TRP A 130 6.93 18.84 -2.01
CA TRP A 130 7.46 18.45 -0.71
C TRP A 130 8.40 19.57 -0.25
N LYS A 131 8.06 20.21 0.87
CA LYS A 131 8.94 21.14 1.57
C LYS A 131 9.26 20.51 2.93
N PRO A 132 10.54 20.45 3.33
CA PRO A 132 10.94 19.99 4.66
C PRO A 132 10.39 20.90 5.76
#